data_AF-A0A6L2R547-F1
#
_entry.id   AF-A0A6L2R547-F1
#
_cell.length_a   1.000
_cell.length_b   1.000
_cell.length_c   1.000
_cell.angle_alpha   90.00
_cell.angle_beta   90.00
_cell.angle_gamma   90.00
#
_symmetry.space_group_name_H-M   'P 1'
#
loop_
_entity.id
_entity.type
_entity.pdbx_description
1 polymer ?
#
loop_
_entity_poly.entity_id
_entity_poly.type
_entity_poly.pdbx_seq_one_letter_code
_entity_poly.pdbx_strand_id
1 'polypeptide(L)'
;MYSYVWDKKTRGYLLTTQTGKFVANEIRPVFATELSMTGLGRHFEYDRHETLPLLWAQKNIYLLNGEKVAQLNNTQYGKPLNIQIFFESKLKLEPVDIEAMVATNADIMDIVVADAKRRTKELYDGSINRCDIAYIAFSGGKDSVTLLDICHRVLPLSVPVIFSDTDMELPDTYKVWEEIQARYPEREFICAKAESSALENWRVFAPPSRTIRWCCSVHKSTPALMCLKRKLHKSAVKVMAFVGVRGDESYSRSFYEDATDGAKNASQLNR
;
A
#
# COMPACT_ATOMS: atom_id res chain seq x y z
N MET A 1 -5.65 3.19 16.81
CA MET A 1 -5.04 2.11 16.00
C MET A 1 -5.17 0.80 16.75
N TYR A 2 -5.72 -0.21 16.10
CA TYR A 2 -5.99 -1.50 16.72
C TYR A 2 -4.68 -2.27 16.85
N SER A 3 -4.38 -2.77 18.05
CA SER A 3 -3.31 -3.75 18.24
C SER A 3 -3.77 -5.10 17.71
N TYR A 4 -2.84 -6.02 17.47
CA TYR A 4 -3.16 -7.37 17.02
C TYR A 4 -2.46 -8.42 17.89
N VAL A 5 -3.11 -9.57 18.03
CA VAL A 5 -2.60 -10.72 18.77
C VAL A 5 -2.56 -11.94 17.87
N TRP A 6 -1.56 -12.79 18.09
CA TRP A 6 -1.47 -14.06 17.38
C TRP A 6 -2.65 -14.96 17.74
N ASP A 7 -3.25 -15.59 16.73
CA ASP A 7 -4.26 -16.62 16.90
C ASP A 7 -3.75 -17.99 16.47
N LYS A 8 -3.72 -18.90 17.44
CA LYS A 8 -3.29 -20.29 17.23
C LYS A 8 -4.27 -21.06 16.35
N LYS A 9 -5.57 -20.71 16.34
CA LYS A 9 -6.59 -21.44 15.59
C LYS A 9 -6.43 -21.23 14.09
N THR A 10 -6.33 -19.98 13.66
CA THR A 10 -6.22 -19.60 12.25
C THR A 10 -4.78 -19.53 11.75
N ARG A 11 -3.81 -19.54 12.68
CA ARG A 11 -2.39 -19.21 12.41
C ARG A 11 -2.23 -17.79 11.84
N GLY A 12 -3.17 -16.92 12.19
CA GLY A 12 -3.24 -15.55 11.74
C GLY A 12 -3.17 -14.54 12.88
N TYR A 13 -3.64 -13.33 12.62
CA TYR A 13 -3.68 -12.25 13.59
C TYR A 13 -5.11 -11.77 13.81
N LEU A 14 -5.50 -11.64 15.07
CA LEU A 14 -6.77 -11.05 15.48
C LEU A 14 -6.56 -9.61 15.89
N LEU A 15 -7.42 -8.74 15.38
CA LEU A 15 -7.49 -7.34 15.76
C LEU A 15 -8.04 -7.22 17.18
N THR A 16 -7.55 -6.22 17.91
CA THR A 16 -7.97 -5.94 19.28
C THR A 16 -8.25 -4.45 19.42
N THR A 17 -9.23 -4.11 20.25
CA THR A 17 -9.62 -2.72 20.53
C THR A 17 -8.57 -1.94 21.33
N GLN A 18 -7.53 -2.60 21.83
CA GLN A 18 -6.44 -1.94 22.55
C GLN A 18 -5.63 -1.09 21.59
N THR A 19 -5.53 0.21 21.89
CA THR A 19 -4.58 1.10 21.24
C THR A 19 -3.20 0.87 21.80
N GLY A 20 -2.32 0.23 21.01
CA GLY A 20 -0.92 0.06 21.35
C GLY A 20 -0.10 1.35 21.19
N LYS A 21 1.11 1.37 21.76
CA LYS A 21 2.15 2.36 21.39
C LYS A 21 2.44 2.21 19.89
N PHE A 22 2.72 3.30 19.20
CA PHE A 22 3.13 3.32 17.79
C PHE A 22 4.06 2.14 17.44
N VAL A 23 3.61 1.24 16.55
CA VAL A 23 4.39 0.08 16.09
C VAL A 23 4.78 0.33 14.64
N ALA A 24 5.98 0.88 14.40
CA ALA A 24 6.56 1.10 13.06
C ALA A 24 6.93 -0.19 12.31
N ASN A 25 6.29 -1.32 12.62
CA ASN A 25 6.70 -2.65 12.20
C ASN A 25 5.47 -3.44 11.74
N GLU A 26 4.99 -3.12 10.54
CA GLU A 26 3.92 -3.86 9.86
C GLU A 26 4.26 -5.35 9.78
N ILE A 27 3.29 -6.17 10.17
CA ILE A 27 3.35 -7.61 9.96
C ILE A 27 2.84 -7.95 8.57
N ARG A 28 3.59 -8.76 7.83
CA ARG A 28 3.24 -9.15 6.46
C ARG A 28 3.23 -10.67 6.30
N PRO A 29 2.34 -11.22 5.47
CA PRO A 29 2.38 -12.63 5.11
C PRO A 29 3.65 -12.96 4.33
N VAL A 30 4.11 -14.20 4.46
CA VAL A 30 5.23 -14.77 3.72
C VAL A 30 4.71 -15.99 2.96
N PHE A 31 4.89 -15.97 1.65
CA PHE A 31 4.38 -16.97 0.71
C PHE A 31 5.47 -17.96 0.28
N ALA A 32 5.07 -19.08 -0.29
CA ALA A 32 5.98 -20.11 -0.81
C ALA A 32 7.02 -19.56 -1.80
N THR A 33 6.63 -18.57 -2.62
CA THR A 33 7.54 -17.88 -3.57
C THR A 33 8.69 -17.17 -2.86
N GLU A 34 8.41 -16.45 -1.76
CA GLU A 34 9.46 -15.79 -0.98
C GLU A 34 10.40 -16.82 -0.36
N LEU A 35 9.85 -17.89 0.23
CA LEU A 35 10.66 -18.98 0.81
C LEU A 35 11.58 -19.63 -0.22
N SER A 36 11.07 -19.83 -1.43
CA SER A 36 11.81 -20.43 -2.54
C SER A 36 12.92 -19.52 -3.06
N MET A 37 12.63 -18.23 -3.26
CA MET A 37 13.58 -17.26 -3.82
C MET A 37 14.69 -16.88 -2.85
N THR A 38 14.39 -16.81 -1.55
CA THR A 38 15.33 -16.35 -0.51
C THR A 38 16.28 -17.44 -0.03
N GLY A 39 16.04 -18.71 -0.39
CA GLY A 39 16.76 -19.86 0.17
C GLY A 39 16.30 -20.26 1.58
N LEU A 40 15.42 -19.46 2.21
CA LEU A 40 14.84 -19.72 3.52
C LEU A 40 14.08 -21.05 3.55
N GLY A 41 13.43 -21.40 2.44
CA GLY A 41 12.69 -22.66 2.30
C GLY A 41 13.52 -23.93 2.48
N ARG A 42 14.85 -23.87 2.46
CA ARG A 42 15.70 -25.06 2.74
C ARG A 42 15.56 -25.56 4.18
N HIS A 43 15.14 -24.69 5.09
CA HIS A 43 15.00 -24.97 6.53
C HIS A 43 13.59 -25.43 6.92
N PHE A 44 12.65 -25.48 5.97
CA PHE A 44 11.25 -25.80 6.21
C PHE A 44 10.77 -26.95 5.32
N GLU A 45 9.74 -27.66 5.77
CA GLU A 45 8.94 -28.58 4.97
C GLU A 45 7.62 -27.90 4.61
N TYR A 46 7.36 -27.65 3.32
CA TYR A 46 6.18 -26.93 2.86
C TYR A 46 5.88 -27.25 1.40
N ASP A 47 4.63 -27.01 0.97
CA ASP A 47 4.26 -27.05 -0.44
C ASP A 47 4.76 -25.78 -1.15
N ARG A 48 5.61 -25.97 -2.17
CA ARG A 48 6.18 -24.86 -2.96
C ARG A 48 5.16 -24.20 -3.88
N HIS A 49 4.03 -24.86 -4.12
CA HIS A 49 2.92 -24.36 -4.94
C HIS A 49 1.80 -23.75 -4.10
N GLU A 50 1.95 -23.71 -2.76
CA GLU A 50 0.97 -23.08 -1.88
C GLU A 50 0.84 -21.58 -2.20
N THR A 51 -0.41 -21.14 -2.29
CA THR A 51 -0.79 -19.75 -2.60
C THR A 51 -1.19 -18.98 -1.36
N LEU A 52 -1.56 -19.67 -0.28
CA LEU A 52 -1.84 -19.08 1.01
C LEU A 52 -0.54 -18.74 1.76
N PRO A 53 -0.58 -17.76 2.69
CA PRO A 53 0.56 -17.48 3.55
C PRO A 53 0.97 -18.70 4.38
N LEU A 54 2.28 -18.90 4.54
CA LEU A 54 2.85 -20.01 5.33
C LEU A 54 3.51 -19.52 6.63
N LEU A 55 3.99 -18.28 6.60
CA LEU A 55 4.66 -17.60 7.70
C LEU A 55 4.23 -16.15 7.75
N TRP A 56 4.66 -15.47 8.81
CA TRP A 56 4.58 -14.02 8.92
C TRP A 56 5.97 -13.43 9.02
N ALA A 57 6.12 -12.18 8.63
CA ALA A 57 7.37 -11.45 8.79
C ALA A 57 7.13 -10.06 9.37
N GLN A 58 8.08 -9.64 10.19
CA GLN A 58 8.16 -8.29 10.74
C GLN A 58 9.59 -7.79 10.54
N LYS A 59 9.76 -6.76 9.70
CA LYS A 59 11.09 -6.31 9.23
C LYS A 59 11.88 -7.48 8.62
N ASN A 60 13.00 -7.84 9.24
CA ASN A 60 13.89 -8.92 8.83
C ASN A 60 13.66 -10.21 9.64
N ILE A 61 12.65 -10.26 10.49
CA ILE A 61 12.33 -11.39 11.36
C ILE A 61 11.15 -12.17 10.77
N TYR A 62 11.27 -13.49 10.71
CA TYR A 62 10.22 -14.41 10.32
C TYR A 62 9.63 -15.09 11.55
N LEU A 63 8.31 -15.17 11.56
CA LEU A 63 7.48 -15.60 12.68
C LEU A 63 6.64 -16.80 12.27
N LEU A 64 6.66 -17.83 13.11
CA LEU A 64 5.75 -18.98 13.07
C LEU A 64 5.11 -19.09 14.45
N ASN A 65 3.79 -19.18 14.51
CA ASN A 65 3.08 -19.32 15.79
C ASN A 65 3.31 -18.15 16.78
N GLY A 66 3.60 -16.96 16.25
CA GLY A 66 3.98 -15.79 17.05
C GLY A 66 5.43 -15.79 17.53
N GLU A 67 6.20 -16.85 17.25
CA GLU A 67 7.58 -17.02 17.69
C GLU A 67 8.58 -16.77 16.57
N LYS A 68 9.73 -16.22 16.92
CA LYS A 68 10.83 -15.96 16.00
C LYS A 68 11.48 -17.28 15.56
N VAL A 69 11.39 -17.58 14.26
CA VAL A 69 11.98 -18.80 13.68
C VAL A 69 13.17 -18.54 12.77
N ALA A 70 13.23 -17.36 12.12
CA ALA A 70 14.36 -16.97 11.31
C ALA A 70 14.58 -15.45 11.32
N GLN A 71 15.79 -15.03 10.98
CA GLN A 71 16.14 -13.63 10.80
C GLN A 71 17.14 -13.43 9.67
N LEU A 72 16.94 -12.41 8.83
CA LEU A 72 17.92 -11.99 7.82
C LEU A 72 18.85 -10.93 8.41
N ASN A 73 20.14 -11.15 8.27
CA ASN A 73 21.17 -10.22 8.78
C ASN A 73 21.97 -9.64 7.62
N ASN A 74 22.36 -8.36 7.72
CA ASN A 74 23.30 -7.71 6.79
C ASN A 74 23.01 -7.95 5.29
N THR A 75 21.74 -7.86 4.88
CA THR A 75 21.31 -8.12 3.50
C THR A 75 21.95 -7.11 2.54
N GLN A 76 22.53 -7.61 1.45
CA GLN A 76 23.15 -6.78 0.40
C GLN A 76 22.64 -7.24 -0.97
N TYR A 77 22.38 -6.27 -1.84
CA TYR A 77 21.98 -6.54 -3.22
C TYR A 77 23.05 -7.35 -3.95
N GLY A 78 22.63 -8.39 -4.68
CA GLY A 78 23.52 -9.27 -5.42
C GLY A 78 24.36 -10.24 -4.58
N LYS A 79 24.15 -10.32 -3.25
CA LYS A 79 24.80 -11.29 -2.37
C LYS A 79 23.78 -12.30 -1.83
N PRO A 80 24.20 -13.55 -1.52
CA PRO A 80 23.35 -14.50 -0.81
C PRO A 80 22.85 -13.92 0.52
N LEU A 81 21.61 -14.27 0.88
CA LEU A 81 21.04 -13.84 2.14
C LEU A 81 21.71 -14.55 3.32
N ASN A 82 22.12 -13.79 4.33
CA ASN A 82 22.59 -14.34 5.59
C ASN A 82 21.37 -14.62 6.49
N ILE A 83 21.02 -15.90 6.56
CA ILE A 83 19.86 -16.43 7.28
C ILE A 83 20.33 -17.01 8.61
N GLN A 84 19.79 -16.50 9.72
CA GLN A 84 19.93 -17.10 11.04
C GLN A 84 18.64 -17.85 11.40
N ILE A 85 18.78 -19.11 11.81
CA ILE A 85 17.67 -19.99 12.21
C ILE A 85 17.66 -20.15 13.74
N PHE A 86 16.46 -20.21 14.32
CA PHE A 86 16.24 -20.27 15.78
C PHE A 86 15.61 -21.60 16.23
N PHE A 87 15.77 -22.65 15.42
CA PHE A 87 15.29 -24.00 15.68
C PHE A 87 16.32 -25.03 15.20
N GLU A 88 16.29 -26.25 15.75
CA GLU A 88 17.32 -27.27 15.48
C GLU A 88 16.97 -28.21 14.32
N SER A 89 15.70 -28.58 14.18
CA SER A 89 15.20 -29.50 13.14
C SER A 89 14.23 -28.79 12.21
N LYS A 90 14.12 -29.27 10.96
CA LYS A 90 13.21 -28.64 9.99
C LYS A 90 11.79 -28.57 10.53
N LEU A 91 11.18 -27.39 10.42
CA LEU A 91 9.80 -27.18 10.80
C LEU A 91 8.88 -27.39 9.61
N LYS A 92 7.75 -28.06 9.84
CA LYS A 92 6.68 -28.17 8.85
C LYS A 92 5.82 -26.90 8.87
N LEU A 93 5.59 -26.32 7.70
CA LEU A 93 4.71 -25.18 7.52
C LEU A 93 3.36 -25.67 7.01
N GLU A 94 2.31 -25.07 7.55
CA GLU A 94 0.94 -25.26 7.09
C GLU A 94 0.37 -23.88 6.78
N PRO A 95 -0.52 -23.79 5.78
CA PRO A 95 -1.10 -22.52 5.38
C PRO A 95 -1.89 -21.88 6.53
N VAL A 96 -1.92 -20.55 6.51
CA VAL A 96 -2.81 -19.75 7.35
C VAL A 96 -4.24 -19.94 6.87
N ASP A 97 -5.17 -20.15 7.79
CA ASP A 97 -6.60 -20.16 7.51
C ASP A 97 -7.11 -18.71 7.37
N ILE A 98 -6.92 -18.15 6.17
CA ILE A 98 -7.27 -16.76 5.87
C ILE A 98 -8.78 -16.53 5.97
N GLU A 99 -9.59 -17.47 5.53
CA GLU A 99 -11.05 -17.34 5.57
C GLU A 99 -11.55 -17.24 7.01
N ALA A 100 -11.10 -18.16 7.88
CA ALA A 100 -11.47 -18.10 9.30
C ALA A 100 -10.87 -16.89 10.01
N MET A 101 -9.65 -16.45 9.64
CA MET A 101 -9.04 -15.23 10.20
C MET A 101 -9.85 -13.98 9.84
N VAL A 102 -10.28 -13.86 8.58
CA VAL A 102 -11.12 -12.75 8.13
C VAL A 102 -12.49 -12.79 8.81
N ALA A 103 -13.13 -13.96 8.87
CA ALA A 103 -14.42 -14.12 9.54
C ALA A 103 -14.37 -13.75 11.02
N THR A 104 -13.29 -14.13 11.72
CA THR A 104 -13.12 -13.81 13.15
C THR A 104 -12.88 -12.32 13.38
N ASN A 105 -12.31 -11.60 12.41
CA ASN A 105 -12.06 -10.17 12.49
C ASN A 105 -13.22 -9.30 11.95
N ALA A 106 -14.28 -9.90 11.42
CA ALA A 106 -15.33 -9.21 10.67
C ALA A 106 -15.95 -8.05 11.45
N ASP A 107 -16.38 -8.29 12.69
CA ASP A 107 -17.07 -7.28 13.51
C ASP A 107 -16.21 -6.02 13.75
N ILE A 108 -14.91 -6.20 14.07
CA ILE A 108 -13.99 -5.07 14.27
C ILE A 108 -13.74 -4.37 12.93
N MET A 109 -13.55 -5.13 11.85
CA MET A 109 -13.35 -4.58 10.52
C MET A 109 -14.54 -3.76 10.05
N ASP A 110 -15.77 -4.19 10.32
CA ASP A 110 -16.98 -3.46 9.96
C ASP A 110 -17.01 -2.08 10.63
N ILE A 111 -16.62 -1.99 11.90
CA ILE A 111 -16.50 -0.71 12.63
C ILE A 111 -15.43 0.17 11.99
N VAL A 112 -14.24 -0.38 11.70
CA VAL A 112 -13.13 0.36 11.09
C VAL A 112 -13.50 0.87 9.69
N VAL A 113 -14.13 0.04 8.88
CA VAL A 113 -14.56 0.37 7.52
C VAL A 113 -15.66 1.42 7.56
N ALA A 114 -16.63 1.31 8.47
CA ALA A 114 -17.68 2.31 8.64
C ALA A 114 -17.09 3.68 9.04
N ASP A 115 -16.14 3.70 9.96
CA ASP A 115 -15.46 4.93 10.39
C ASP A 115 -14.64 5.56 9.25
N ALA A 116 -13.87 4.75 8.52
CA ALA A 116 -13.11 5.22 7.35
C ALA A 116 -14.03 5.81 6.28
N LYS A 117 -15.14 5.14 5.96
CA LYS A 117 -16.16 5.64 5.01
C LYS A 117 -16.75 6.98 5.46
N ARG A 118 -17.14 7.09 6.73
CA ARG A 118 -17.66 8.33 7.31
C ARG A 118 -16.64 9.45 7.17
N ARG A 119 -15.39 9.19 7.56
CA ARG A 119 -14.30 10.17 7.49
C ARG A 119 -13.99 10.61 6.06
N THR A 120 -13.92 9.68 5.11
CA THR A 120 -13.73 9.99 3.68
C THR A 120 -14.83 10.91 3.17
N LYS A 121 -16.10 10.67 3.54
CA LYS A 121 -17.22 11.51 3.14
C LYS A 121 -17.15 12.92 3.74
N GLU A 122 -16.82 13.03 5.02
CA GLU A 122 -16.63 14.33 5.70
C GLU A 122 -15.52 15.17 5.05
N LEU A 123 -14.38 14.54 4.72
CA LEU A 123 -13.26 15.20 4.05
C LEU A 123 -13.64 15.68 2.65
N TYR A 124 -14.41 14.88 1.91
CA TYR A 124 -14.94 15.26 0.61
C TYR A 124 -15.88 16.47 0.72
N ASP A 125 -16.96 16.36 1.50
CA ASP A 125 -18.00 17.39 1.61
C ASP A 125 -17.44 18.71 2.14
N GLY A 126 -16.54 18.64 3.13
CA GLY A 126 -15.97 19.83 3.76
C GLY A 126 -15.00 20.62 2.87
N SER A 127 -14.50 20.02 1.77
CA SER A 127 -13.46 20.65 0.94
C SER A 127 -13.78 20.72 -0.56
N ILE A 128 -14.74 19.95 -1.08
CA ILE A 128 -14.97 19.85 -2.53
C ILE A 128 -15.39 21.19 -3.15
N ASN A 129 -16.17 22.00 -2.45
CA ASN A 129 -16.59 23.34 -2.92
C ASN A 129 -15.41 24.32 -3.09
N ARG A 130 -14.23 24.00 -2.56
CA ARG A 130 -12.98 24.79 -2.68
C ARG A 130 -12.05 24.24 -3.78
N CYS A 131 -12.47 23.22 -4.52
CA CYS A 131 -11.69 22.50 -5.52
C CYS A 131 -12.46 22.44 -6.84
N ASP A 132 -11.74 22.38 -7.95
CA ASP A 132 -12.33 22.16 -9.27
C ASP A 132 -12.74 20.70 -9.48
N ILE A 133 -12.00 19.76 -8.86
CA ILE A 133 -12.23 18.31 -8.95
C ILE A 133 -11.55 17.59 -7.79
N ALA A 134 -12.11 16.43 -7.40
CA ALA A 134 -11.42 15.45 -6.57
C ALA A 134 -10.98 14.24 -7.41
N TYR A 135 -9.93 13.54 -6.99
CA TYR A 135 -9.53 12.26 -7.59
C TYR A 135 -9.02 11.28 -6.54
N ILE A 136 -9.07 9.99 -6.87
CA ILE A 136 -8.52 8.90 -6.05
C ILE A 136 -7.14 8.54 -6.61
N ALA A 137 -6.08 8.73 -5.83
CA ALA A 137 -4.73 8.40 -6.27
C ALA A 137 -4.48 6.89 -6.15
N PHE A 138 -4.18 6.24 -7.26
CA PHE A 138 -3.96 4.80 -7.34
C PHE A 138 -2.50 4.48 -7.69
N SER A 139 -1.91 3.50 -7.00
CA SER A 139 -0.53 3.06 -7.24
C SER A 139 -0.40 1.56 -7.48
N GLY A 140 -1.51 0.82 -7.53
CA GLY A 140 -1.51 -0.65 -7.65
C GLY A 140 -1.10 -1.40 -6.37
N GLY A 141 -0.81 -0.71 -5.27
CA GLY A 141 -0.51 -1.33 -3.98
C GLY A 141 -1.76 -1.56 -3.13
N LYS A 142 -1.68 -2.45 -2.14
CA LYS A 142 -2.79 -2.81 -1.22
C LYS A 142 -3.51 -1.62 -0.59
N ASP A 143 -2.75 -0.59 -0.20
CA ASP A 143 -3.29 0.59 0.46
C ASP A 143 -4.13 1.42 -0.52
N SER A 144 -3.67 1.56 -1.77
CA SER A 144 -4.42 2.26 -2.82
C SER A 144 -5.65 1.48 -3.32
N VAL A 145 -5.61 0.14 -3.29
CA VAL A 145 -6.78 -0.71 -3.58
C VAL A 145 -7.84 -0.55 -2.48
N THR A 146 -7.42 -0.57 -1.22
CA THR A 146 -8.32 -0.36 -0.08
C THR A 146 -8.94 1.03 -0.10
N LEU A 147 -8.13 2.06 -0.37
CA LEU A 147 -8.62 3.43 -0.54
C LEU A 147 -9.66 3.52 -1.66
N LEU A 148 -9.39 2.89 -2.81
CA LEU A 148 -10.33 2.86 -3.91
C LEU A 148 -11.67 2.25 -3.51
N ASP A 149 -11.70 1.10 -2.83
CA ASP A 149 -12.98 0.51 -2.36
C ASP A 149 -13.76 1.48 -1.45
N ILE A 150 -13.07 2.05 -0.45
CA ILE A 150 -13.69 2.98 0.50
C ILE A 150 -14.25 4.20 -0.23
N CYS A 151 -13.43 4.86 -1.03
CA CYS A 151 -13.82 6.03 -1.83
C CYS A 151 -14.92 5.67 -2.82
N HIS A 152 -14.87 4.50 -3.44
CA HIS A 152 -15.86 4.08 -4.42
C HIS A 152 -17.26 4.03 -3.81
N ARG A 153 -17.35 3.52 -2.57
CA ARG A 153 -18.61 3.32 -1.85
C ARG A 153 -19.21 4.60 -1.25
N VAL A 154 -18.51 5.73 -1.30
CA VAL A 154 -18.97 6.99 -0.65
C VAL A 154 -18.87 8.24 -1.53
N LEU A 155 -17.97 8.27 -2.51
CA LEU A 155 -17.75 9.42 -3.38
C LEU A 155 -18.58 9.29 -4.68
N PRO A 156 -18.98 10.41 -5.30
CA PRO A 156 -19.62 10.38 -6.61
C PRO A 156 -18.79 9.61 -7.65
N LEU A 157 -19.46 8.94 -8.58
CA LEU A 157 -18.81 8.23 -9.69
C LEU A 157 -18.01 9.18 -10.61
N SER A 158 -18.36 10.47 -10.61
CA SER A 158 -17.63 11.53 -11.33
C SER A 158 -16.24 11.83 -10.74
N VAL A 159 -15.88 11.27 -9.58
CA VAL A 159 -14.53 11.34 -9.02
C VAL A 159 -13.67 10.25 -9.70
N PRO A 160 -12.74 10.62 -10.60
CA PRO A 160 -11.93 9.65 -11.32
C PRO A 160 -10.86 9.01 -10.42
N VAL A 161 -10.39 7.84 -10.85
CA VAL A 161 -9.16 7.23 -10.35
C VAL A 161 -8.01 7.65 -11.25
N ILE A 162 -6.92 8.12 -10.65
CA ILE A 162 -5.70 8.45 -11.40
C ILE A 162 -4.59 7.49 -11.00
N PHE A 163 -4.10 6.72 -11.97
CA PHE A 163 -2.86 5.97 -11.86
C PHE A 163 -1.72 6.82 -12.40
N SER A 164 -0.76 7.13 -11.53
CA SER A 164 0.47 7.81 -11.94
C SER A 164 1.48 6.77 -12.43
N ASP A 165 1.51 6.52 -13.74
CA ASP A 165 2.52 5.66 -14.35
C ASP A 165 3.89 6.36 -14.30
N THR A 166 4.76 5.84 -13.44
CA THR A 166 6.07 6.42 -13.22
C THR A 166 7.11 5.96 -14.23
N ASP A 167 6.77 5.06 -15.16
CA ASP A 167 7.70 4.38 -16.07
C ASP A 167 8.70 3.46 -15.32
N MET A 168 8.50 3.25 -14.01
CA MET A 168 9.33 2.45 -13.10
C MET A 168 8.53 1.39 -12.32
N GLU A 169 7.27 1.17 -12.68
CA GLU A 169 6.39 0.20 -12.02
C GLU A 169 6.76 -1.24 -12.40
N LEU A 170 6.52 -2.18 -11.47
CA LEU A 170 6.70 -3.61 -11.76
C LEU A 170 5.63 -4.09 -12.75
N PRO A 171 5.92 -5.12 -13.58
CA PRO A 171 4.95 -5.67 -14.52
C PRO A 171 3.60 -6.06 -13.88
N ASP A 172 3.62 -6.57 -12.65
CA ASP A 172 2.40 -6.97 -11.94
C ASP A 172 1.54 -5.76 -11.53
N THR A 173 2.12 -4.57 -11.36
CA THR A 173 1.37 -3.33 -11.11
C THR A 173 0.43 -3.02 -12.29
N TYR A 174 0.88 -3.23 -13.52
CA TYR A 174 0.04 -3.00 -14.71
C TYR A 174 -1.08 -4.03 -14.84
N LYS A 175 -0.84 -5.29 -14.46
CA LYS A 175 -1.90 -6.31 -14.39
C LYS A 175 -2.97 -5.93 -13.37
N VAL A 176 -2.55 -5.50 -12.17
CA VAL A 176 -3.49 -5.00 -11.15
C VAL A 176 -4.28 -3.79 -11.66
N TRP A 177 -3.63 -2.90 -12.43
CA TRP A 177 -4.30 -1.76 -13.06
C TRP A 177 -5.38 -2.20 -14.09
N GLU A 178 -5.14 -3.24 -14.88
CA GLU A 178 -6.14 -3.79 -15.79
C GLU A 178 -7.30 -4.46 -15.03
N GLU A 179 -6.99 -5.29 -14.05
CA GLU A 179 -7.98 -5.99 -13.22
C GLU A 179 -8.88 -5.02 -12.44
N ILE A 180 -8.31 -3.95 -11.89
CA ILE A 180 -9.07 -2.99 -11.09
C ILE A 180 -10.04 -2.16 -11.96
N GLN A 181 -9.68 -1.87 -13.21
CA GLN A 181 -10.56 -1.20 -14.16
C GLN A 181 -11.77 -2.09 -14.49
N ALA A 182 -11.52 -3.39 -14.73
CA ALA A 182 -12.58 -4.36 -14.98
C ALA A 182 -13.52 -4.55 -13.78
N ARG A 183 -13.01 -4.38 -12.55
CA ARG A 183 -13.78 -4.52 -11.31
C ARG A 183 -14.70 -3.33 -11.02
N TYR A 184 -14.41 -2.13 -11.54
CA TYR A 184 -15.20 -0.92 -11.30
C TYR A 184 -15.57 -0.21 -12.62
N PRO A 185 -16.34 -0.86 -13.52
CA PRO A 185 -16.58 -0.37 -14.88
C PRO A 185 -17.33 0.98 -14.93
N GLU A 186 -18.07 1.32 -13.89
CA GLU A 186 -18.82 2.58 -13.76
C GLU A 186 -17.95 3.79 -13.38
N ARG A 187 -16.65 3.59 -13.10
CA ARG A 187 -15.74 4.65 -12.69
C ARG A 187 -14.73 4.98 -13.79
N GLU A 188 -14.44 6.27 -13.96
CA GLU A 188 -13.40 6.71 -14.88
C GLU A 188 -12.01 6.43 -14.32
N PHE A 189 -11.16 5.83 -15.15
CA PHE A 189 -9.75 5.56 -14.86
C PHE A 189 -8.86 6.35 -15.82
N ILE A 190 -7.91 7.09 -15.27
CA ILE A 190 -6.99 7.94 -16.02
C ILE A 190 -5.56 7.49 -15.71
N CYS A 191 -4.82 7.09 -16.75
CA CYS A 191 -3.38 6.88 -16.64
C CYS A 191 -2.65 8.20 -16.92
N ALA A 192 -1.94 8.72 -15.92
CA ALA A 192 -1.15 9.93 -16.01
C ALA A 192 0.33 9.58 -16.07
N LYS A 193 0.96 9.87 -17.21
CA LYS A 193 2.38 9.63 -17.47
C LYS A 193 3.12 10.93 -17.77
N ALA A 194 4.37 11.02 -17.34
CA ALA A 194 5.26 12.12 -17.71
C ALA A 194 5.58 12.09 -19.21
N GLU A 195 5.86 13.24 -19.82
CA GLU A 195 6.24 13.31 -21.23
C GLU A 195 7.61 12.68 -21.48
N SER A 196 8.55 12.84 -20.55
CA SER A 196 9.87 12.20 -20.58
C SER A 196 9.89 10.87 -19.82
N SER A 197 10.65 9.91 -20.34
CA SER A 197 10.85 8.61 -19.69
C SER A 197 11.64 8.75 -18.39
N ALA A 198 11.51 7.77 -17.48
CA ALA A 198 12.30 7.76 -16.26
C ALA A 198 13.80 7.68 -16.57
N LEU A 199 14.18 6.88 -17.59
CA LEU A 199 15.57 6.69 -17.99
C LEU A 199 16.20 7.99 -18.54
N GLU A 200 15.48 8.77 -19.34
CA GLU A 200 15.95 10.07 -19.80
C GLU A 200 16.15 11.04 -18.63
N ASN A 201 15.17 11.12 -17.73
CA ASN A 201 15.27 11.97 -16.56
C ASN A 201 16.42 11.55 -15.63
N TRP A 202 16.75 10.25 -15.54
CA TRP A 202 17.94 9.78 -14.80
C TRP A 202 19.24 10.27 -15.43
N ARG A 203 19.33 10.36 -16.76
CA ARG A 203 20.51 10.89 -17.46
C ARG A 203 20.68 12.40 -17.26
N VAL A 204 19.57 13.12 -17.09
CA VAL A 204 19.57 14.58 -16.91
C VAL A 204 19.77 14.98 -15.44
N PHE A 205 19.02 14.37 -14.52
CA PHE A 205 18.98 14.77 -13.11
C PHE A 205 19.81 13.89 -12.17
N ALA A 206 20.39 12.80 -12.68
CA ALA A 206 20.89 11.66 -11.90
C ALA A 206 19.76 10.85 -11.22
N PRO A 207 20.02 9.60 -10.80
CA PRO A 207 19.04 8.78 -10.09
C PRO A 207 18.50 9.49 -8.83
N PRO A 208 17.19 9.39 -8.55
CA PRO A 208 16.61 10.04 -7.38
C PRO A 208 17.20 9.46 -6.09
N SER A 209 17.35 10.33 -5.09
CA SER A 209 17.93 9.96 -3.79
C SER A 209 17.16 10.59 -2.64
N ARG A 210 17.56 10.32 -1.39
CA ARG A 210 16.96 10.97 -0.22
C ARG A 210 17.13 12.49 -0.25
N THR A 211 18.22 12.99 -0.84
CA THR A 211 18.55 14.42 -0.93
C THR A 211 18.10 15.04 -2.25
N ILE A 212 18.02 14.26 -3.34
CA ILE A 212 17.60 14.72 -4.66
C ILE A 212 16.25 14.05 -5.02
N ARG A 213 15.16 14.66 -4.55
CA ARG A 213 13.79 14.11 -4.67
C ARG A 213 12.99 14.77 -5.79
N TRP A 214 13.33 14.47 -7.03
CA TRP A 214 12.60 14.99 -8.20
C TRP A 214 11.51 14.02 -8.70
N CYS A 215 11.66 12.72 -8.48
CA CYS A 215 10.83 11.70 -9.14
C CYS A 215 9.33 11.80 -8.81
N CYS A 216 8.95 12.08 -7.57
CA CYS A 216 7.52 12.24 -7.22
C CYS A 216 6.88 13.45 -7.92
N SER A 217 7.61 14.57 -8.00
CA SER A 217 7.09 15.76 -8.67
C SER A 217 6.96 15.53 -10.18
N VAL A 218 7.99 14.96 -10.80
CA VAL A 218 8.07 14.79 -12.26
C VAL A 218 7.19 13.63 -12.76
N HIS A 219 7.17 12.50 -12.07
CA HIS A 219 6.49 11.28 -12.53
C HIS A 219 5.18 10.95 -11.79
N LYS A 220 4.80 11.70 -10.73
CA LYS A 220 3.53 11.44 -10.01
C LYS A 220 2.60 12.65 -10.03
N SER A 221 2.92 13.67 -9.25
CA SER A 221 2.00 14.79 -8.98
C SER A 221 1.78 15.66 -10.22
N THR A 222 2.83 16.07 -10.92
CA THR A 222 2.70 16.99 -12.08
C THR A 222 1.93 16.35 -13.25
N PRO A 223 2.23 15.10 -13.68
CA PRO A 223 1.46 14.45 -14.74
C PRO A 223 -0.04 14.33 -14.42
N ALA A 224 -0.39 13.99 -13.17
CA ALA A 224 -1.78 13.92 -12.74
C ALA A 224 -2.48 15.27 -12.86
N LEU A 225 -1.85 16.35 -12.36
CA LEU A 225 -2.38 17.72 -12.47
C LEU A 225 -2.51 18.18 -13.93
N MET A 226 -1.53 17.86 -14.78
CA MET A 226 -1.60 18.20 -16.21
C MET A 226 -2.75 17.47 -16.92
N CYS A 227 -2.98 16.20 -16.60
CA CYS A 227 -4.12 15.46 -17.12
C CYS A 227 -5.45 16.10 -16.71
N LEU A 228 -5.59 16.48 -15.44
CA LEU A 228 -6.79 17.16 -14.94
C LEU A 228 -6.98 18.56 -15.56
N LYS A 229 -5.92 19.34 -15.75
CA LYS A 229 -5.98 20.63 -16.47
C LYS A 229 -6.54 20.48 -17.88
N ARG A 230 -6.02 19.50 -18.64
CA ARG A 230 -6.50 19.20 -20.00
C ARG A 230 -7.95 18.76 -19.99
N LYS A 231 -8.32 17.86 -19.09
CA LYS A 231 -9.70 17.35 -18.94
C LYS A 231 -10.71 18.44 -18.60
N LEU A 232 -10.33 19.39 -17.74
CA LEU A 232 -11.19 20.49 -17.31
C LEU A 232 -11.11 21.72 -18.22
N HIS A 233 -10.26 21.71 -19.26
CA HIS A 233 -9.98 22.86 -20.11
C HIS A 233 -9.58 24.12 -19.33
N LYS A 234 -8.75 23.96 -18.28
CA LYS A 234 -8.30 25.05 -17.40
C LYS A 234 -6.79 25.21 -17.42
N SER A 235 -6.31 26.45 -17.40
CA SER A 235 -4.87 26.78 -17.28
C SER A 235 -4.32 26.51 -15.86
N ALA A 236 -5.17 26.61 -14.86
CA ALA A 236 -4.90 26.29 -13.46
C ALA A 236 -6.07 25.49 -12.86
N VAL A 237 -5.74 24.55 -11.99
CA VAL A 237 -6.72 23.73 -11.28
C VAL A 237 -6.34 23.67 -9.81
N LYS A 238 -7.34 23.59 -8.94
CA LYS A 238 -7.19 23.26 -7.54
C LYS A 238 -7.87 21.92 -7.31
N VAL A 239 -7.10 20.93 -6.87
CA VAL A 239 -7.58 19.54 -6.83
C VAL A 239 -7.60 19.01 -5.41
N MET A 240 -8.49 18.07 -5.15
CA MET A 240 -8.47 17.24 -3.94
C MET A 240 -8.00 15.84 -4.31
N ALA A 241 -6.97 15.33 -3.65
CA ALA A 241 -6.41 14.02 -3.88
C ALA A 241 -6.63 13.16 -2.65
N PHE A 242 -7.36 12.06 -2.79
CA PHE A 242 -7.41 11.01 -1.77
C PHE A 242 -6.17 10.11 -1.92
N VAL A 243 -5.40 9.93 -0.84
CA VAL A 243 -4.15 9.17 -0.82
C VAL A 243 -4.11 8.17 0.33
N GLY A 244 -3.67 6.93 0.07
CA GLY A 244 -3.67 5.84 1.05
C GLY A 244 -2.45 5.85 1.96
N VAL A 245 -2.12 6.98 2.58
CA VAL A 245 -0.99 7.11 3.51
C VAL A 245 -1.43 6.66 4.91
N ARG A 246 -0.65 5.81 5.57
CA ARG A 246 -0.92 5.34 6.93
C ARG A 246 0.08 5.93 7.92
N GLY A 247 -0.41 6.31 9.10
CA GLY A 247 0.46 6.79 10.19
C GLY A 247 1.56 5.81 10.57
N ASP A 248 1.34 4.50 10.43
CA ASP A 248 2.29 3.43 10.77
C ASP A 248 3.43 3.21 9.79
N GLU A 249 3.36 3.78 8.59
CA GLU A 249 4.39 3.55 7.59
C GLU A 249 5.75 4.10 8.04
N SER A 250 5.77 5.15 8.86
CA SER A 250 6.98 5.67 9.47
C SER A 250 6.69 6.59 10.66
N TYR A 251 7.69 6.77 11.53
CA TYR A 251 7.60 7.72 12.64
C TYR A 251 7.29 9.15 12.18
N SER A 252 7.74 9.56 10.99
CA SER A 252 7.39 10.87 10.46
C SER A 252 5.92 10.95 10.03
N ARG A 253 5.34 9.85 9.55
CA ARG A 253 3.95 9.80 9.07
C ARG A 253 2.95 9.69 10.22
N SER A 254 3.37 9.26 11.41
CA SER A 254 2.49 9.23 12.60
C SER A 254 2.04 10.61 13.07
N PHE A 255 2.70 11.68 12.61
CA PHE A 255 2.33 13.07 12.87
C PHE A 255 1.51 13.71 11.74
N TYR A 256 1.19 12.97 10.69
CA TYR A 256 0.38 13.52 9.60
C TYR A 256 -1.07 13.65 10.06
N GLU A 257 -1.68 14.78 9.73
CA GLU A 257 -3.12 14.96 9.84
C GLU A 257 -3.80 14.34 8.62
N ASP A 258 -5.07 13.92 8.78
CA ASP A 258 -5.88 13.37 7.69
C ASP A 258 -6.06 14.34 6.50
N ALA A 259 -5.83 15.63 6.72
CA ALA A 259 -5.95 16.66 5.70
C ALA A 259 -4.71 17.55 5.71
N THR A 260 -4.08 17.71 4.54
CA THR A 260 -3.00 18.70 4.39
C THR A 260 -3.09 19.41 3.06
N ASP A 261 -3.22 20.73 3.11
CA ASP A 261 -3.30 21.59 1.94
C ASP A 261 -1.88 21.94 1.45
N GLY A 262 -1.59 21.75 0.16
CA GLY A 262 -0.34 22.19 -0.45
C GLY A 262 0.87 21.27 -0.26
N ALA A 263 0.77 20.17 0.50
CA ALA A 263 1.93 19.37 0.92
C ALA A 263 2.74 18.74 -0.23
N LYS A 264 2.06 18.18 -1.24
CA LYS A 264 2.71 17.58 -2.43
C LYS A 264 2.85 18.55 -3.59
N ASN A 265 1.91 19.47 -3.71
CA ASN A 265 1.88 20.54 -4.71
C ASN A 265 0.96 21.64 -4.17
N ALA A 266 1.32 22.92 -4.36
CA ALA A 266 0.55 24.05 -3.84
C ALA A 266 -0.93 24.08 -4.30
N SER A 267 -1.22 23.48 -5.45
CA SER A 267 -2.58 23.37 -6.01
C SER A 267 -3.39 22.15 -5.53
N GLN A 268 -2.81 21.32 -4.66
CA GLN A 268 -3.39 20.04 -4.24
C GLN A 268 -3.71 20.00 -2.75
N LEU A 269 -4.96 19.69 -2.45
CA LEU A 269 -5.45 19.32 -1.12
C LEU A 269 -5.30 17.81 -0.98
N ASN A 270 -4.49 17.34 -0.03
CA ASN A 270 -4.29 15.91 0.23
C ASN A 270 -5.25 15.49 1.34
N ARG A 271 -5.98 14.41 1.09
CA ARG A 271 -6.99 13.79 1.94
C ARG A 271 -6.78 12.28 1.99
#